data_AF-F7Y1A5-F1
#
_entry.id   AF-F7Y1A5-F1
#
_cell.length_a   1.000
_cell.length_b   1.000
_cell.length_c   1.000
_cell.angle_alpha   90.00
_cell.angle_beta   90.00
_cell.angle_gamma   90.00
#
_symmetry.space_group_name_H-M   'P 1'
#
loop_
_entity.id
_entity.type
_entity.pdbx_description
1 polymer ?
#
loop_
_entity_poly.entity_id
_entity_poly.type
_entity_poly.pdbx_seq_one_letter_code
_entity_poly.pdbx_strand_id
1 'polypeptide(L)'
;MTVAVLRLSRHAAALCFLSGAVFIAMTGLEFFYFRQLSGGLPSLDMRFFGFTPDEGMAWLTALGRRGGEIILVWHYLTFDLLFPALLSLTLVSLILAIGRRLKNFRVLPPQVQSIFALVLVLPYTLADYAQNIAVARLLSDFLSANPDSLSFASALIVTKFALLAIPVIVIAAFWLASQKHQA
;
A
#
# COMPACT_ATOMS: atom_id res chain seq x y z
N MET A 1 -14.53 22.60 -1.58
CA MET A 1 -13.99 21.27 -1.97
C MET A 1 -13.51 21.19 -3.43
N THR A 2 -14.13 21.91 -4.38
CA THR A 2 -13.80 21.85 -5.83
C THR A 2 -12.36 22.24 -6.20
N VAL A 3 -11.77 23.22 -5.50
CA VAL A 3 -10.41 23.71 -5.78
C VAL A 3 -9.33 22.68 -5.39
N ALA A 4 -9.50 21.95 -4.29
CA ALA A 4 -8.54 20.95 -3.83
C ALA A 4 -8.44 19.75 -4.79
N VAL A 5 -9.59 19.31 -5.32
CA VAL A 5 -9.72 18.18 -6.26
C VAL A 5 -9.12 18.50 -7.64
N LEU A 6 -9.21 19.75 -8.09
CA LEU A 6 -8.54 20.20 -9.30
C LEU A 6 -7.02 20.28 -9.12
N ARG A 7 -6.55 20.69 -7.93
CA ARG A 7 -5.13 20.72 -7.59
C ARG A 7 -4.53 19.32 -7.54
N LEU A 8 -5.19 18.33 -6.95
CA LEU A 8 -4.65 16.95 -6.83
C LEU A 8 -4.21 16.37 -8.18
N SER A 9 -5.06 16.50 -9.21
CA SER A 9 -4.75 16.02 -10.57
C SER A 9 -3.53 16.68 -11.21
N ARG A 10 -3.21 17.94 -10.85
CA ARG A 10 -2.03 18.66 -11.35
C ARG A 10 -0.73 18.14 -10.73
N HIS A 11 -0.81 17.56 -9.54
CA HIS A 11 0.34 17.02 -8.80
C HIS A 11 0.50 15.51 -9.01
N ALA A 12 -0.30 14.87 -9.87
CA ALA A 12 -0.22 13.43 -10.10
C ALA A 12 1.20 12.97 -10.44
N ALA A 13 1.92 13.70 -11.30
CA ALA A 13 3.31 13.37 -11.65
C ALA A 13 4.26 13.46 -10.44
N ALA A 14 4.16 14.53 -9.64
CA ALA A 14 4.98 14.71 -8.44
C ALA A 14 4.68 13.65 -7.38
N LEU A 15 3.40 13.31 -7.18
CA LEU A 15 2.95 12.26 -6.28
C LEU A 15 3.41 10.86 -6.74
N CYS A 16 3.36 10.58 -8.04
CA CYS A 16 3.95 9.36 -8.61
C CYS A 16 5.46 9.28 -8.36
N PHE A 17 6.18 10.38 -8.61
CA PHE A 17 7.62 10.43 -8.38
C PHE A 17 7.95 10.20 -6.91
N LEU A 18 7.27 10.89 -5.99
CA LEU A 18 7.47 10.75 -4.55
C LEU A 18 7.13 9.34 -4.06
N SER A 19 5.98 8.79 -4.48
CA SER A 19 5.60 7.42 -4.14
C SER A 19 6.60 6.40 -4.67
N GLY A 20 7.05 6.56 -5.93
CA GLY A 20 8.07 5.70 -6.52
C GLY A 20 9.39 5.77 -5.76
N ALA A 21 9.84 6.97 -5.39
CA ALA A 21 11.06 7.17 -4.62
C ALA A 21 10.98 6.50 -3.23
N VAL A 22 9.87 6.70 -2.52
CA VAL A 22 9.66 6.06 -1.19
C VAL A 22 9.57 4.55 -1.33
N PHE A 23 8.83 4.02 -2.32
CA PHE A 23 8.74 2.59 -2.58
C PHE A 23 10.10 1.96 -2.91
N ILE A 24 10.92 2.63 -3.73
CA ILE A 24 12.28 2.19 -4.03
C ILE A 24 13.15 2.21 -2.78
N ALA A 25 13.05 3.25 -1.94
CA ALA A 25 13.80 3.33 -0.69
C ALA A 25 13.41 2.21 0.29
N MET A 26 12.12 1.94 0.46
CA MET A 26 11.60 0.84 1.28
C MET A 26 12.07 -0.52 0.77
N THR A 27 11.99 -0.72 -0.56
CA THR A 27 12.50 -1.95 -1.20
C THR A 27 14.00 -2.09 -0.98
N GLY A 28 14.77 -1.01 -1.14
CA GLY A 28 16.21 -1.01 -0.88
C GLY A 28 16.52 -1.39 0.58
N LEU A 29 15.83 -0.79 1.55
CA LEU A 29 16.00 -1.12 2.97
C LEU A 29 15.66 -2.58 3.28
N GLU A 30 14.59 -3.12 2.69
CA GLU A 30 14.26 -4.54 2.80
C GLU A 30 15.44 -5.42 2.34
N PHE A 31 15.93 -5.20 1.13
CA PHE A 31 16.93 -6.07 0.52
C PHE A 31 18.32 -5.91 1.15
N PHE A 32 18.74 -4.68 1.47
CA PHE A 32 20.09 -4.40 1.93
C PHE A 32 20.23 -4.44 3.46
N TYR A 33 19.13 -4.31 4.22
CA TYR A 33 19.19 -4.21 5.67
C TYR A 33 18.24 -5.18 6.40
N PHE A 34 16.93 -5.12 6.16
CA PHE A 34 15.98 -5.89 6.99
C PHE A 34 16.11 -7.40 6.82
N ARG A 35 16.39 -7.89 5.61
CA ARG A 35 16.67 -9.33 5.40
C ARG A 35 17.89 -9.82 6.18
N GLN A 36 18.89 -8.99 6.41
CA GLN A 36 20.06 -9.40 7.19
C GLN A 36 19.69 -9.58 8.66
N LEU A 37 18.70 -8.84 9.17
CA LEU A 37 18.22 -8.94 10.55
C LEU A 37 17.44 -10.24 10.80
N SER A 38 16.78 -10.79 9.77
CA SER A 38 15.95 -12.00 9.85
C SER A 38 16.67 -13.26 9.32
N GLY A 39 18.00 -13.25 9.22
CA GLY A 39 18.76 -14.40 8.72
C GLY A 39 18.52 -14.72 7.24
N GLY A 40 18.12 -13.73 6.44
CA GLY A 40 17.82 -13.84 5.01
C GLY A 40 16.35 -14.01 4.68
N LEU A 41 15.47 -14.16 5.68
CA LEU A 41 14.03 -14.32 5.45
C LEU A 41 13.40 -12.99 4.99
N PRO A 42 12.63 -12.97 3.90
CA PRO A 42 11.94 -11.77 3.46
C PRO A 42 10.92 -11.32 4.50
N SER A 43 10.73 -10.01 4.64
CA SER A 43 9.65 -9.45 5.46
C SER A 43 8.29 -9.99 5.02
N LEU A 44 7.36 -10.01 5.98
CA LEU A 44 6.02 -10.55 5.74
C LEU A 44 5.32 -9.79 4.59
N ASP A 45 5.55 -8.49 4.45
CA ASP A 45 4.94 -7.64 3.41
C ASP A 45 5.37 -7.96 1.99
N MET A 46 6.51 -8.61 1.80
CA MET A 46 6.96 -9.08 0.49
C MET A 46 6.21 -10.33 0.01
N ARG A 47 5.36 -10.91 0.86
CA ARG A 47 4.65 -12.16 0.60
C ARG A 47 3.25 -11.89 0.06
N PHE A 48 3.19 -11.56 -1.22
CA PHE A 48 1.96 -11.17 -1.92
C PHE A 48 0.79 -12.16 -1.77
N PHE A 49 1.09 -13.45 -1.62
CA PHE A 49 0.11 -14.53 -1.44
C PHE A 49 -0.10 -14.94 0.03
N GLY A 50 0.38 -14.13 0.97
CA GLY A 50 0.37 -14.44 2.39
C GLY A 50 1.51 -15.39 2.79
N PHE A 51 1.42 -15.85 4.03
CA PHE A 51 2.36 -16.77 4.67
C PHE A 51 1.65 -17.74 5.60
N THR A 52 2.31 -18.84 5.93
CA THR A 52 1.83 -19.78 6.95
C THR A 52 2.27 -19.34 8.35
N PRO A 53 1.52 -19.67 9.42
CA PRO A 53 1.93 -19.33 10.78
C PRO A 53 3.36 -19.75 11.14
N ASP A 54 3.80 -20.92 10.68
CA ASP A 54 5.16 -21.41 10.92
C ASP A 54 6.22 -20.51 10.30
N GLU A 55 6.01 -20.05 9.07
CA GLU A 55 6.95 -19.13 8.43
C GLU A 55 6.96 -17.75 9.09
N GLY A 56 5.82 -17.31 9.61
CA GLY A 56 5.70 -16.07 10.37
C GLY A 56 6.44 -16.15 11.70
N MET A 57 6.28 -17.26 12.43
CA MET A 57 7.04 -17.54 13.65
C MET A 57 8.53 -17.67 13.40
N ALA A 58 8.92 -18.33 12.29
CA ALA A 58 10.33 -18.43 11.90
C ALA A 58 10.95 -17.03 11.67
N TRP A 59 10.22 -16.13 11.01
CA TRP A 59 10.67 -14.75 10.79
C TRP A 59 10.78 -13.96 12.11
N LEU A 60 9.75 -14.01 12.98
CA LEU A 60 9.77 -13.36 14.29
C LEU A 60 10.92 -13.87 15.17
N THR A 61 11.15 -15.18 15.15
CA THR A 61 12.22 -15.82 15.93
C THR A 61 13.60 -15.43 15.40
N ALA A 62 13.78 -15.41 14.08
CA ALA A 62 15.04 -15.03 13.45
C ALA A 62 15.42 -13.57 13.71
N LEU A 63 14.45 -12.66 13.76
CA LEU A 63 14.67 -11.27 14.12
C LEU A 63 15.16 -11.08 15.56
N GLY A 64 14.62 -11.90 16.46
CA GLY A 64 14.73 -11.69 17.90
C GLY A 64 14.24 -10.29 18.32
N ARG A 65 14.52 -9.92 19.57
CA ARG A 65 14.04 -8.65 20.13
C ARG A 65 14.63 -7.43 19.42
N ARG A 66 15.94 -7.45 19.14
CA ARG A 66 16.64 -6.31 18.52
C ARG A 66 16.23 -6.10 17.07
N GLY A 67 16.17 -7.16 16.26
CA GLY A 67 15.70 -7.06 14.88
C GLY A 67 14.24 -6.63 14.81
N GLY A 68 13.41 -7.17 15.71
CA GLY A 68 12.00 -6.82 15.80
C GLY A 68 11.77 -5.34 16.12
N GLU A 69 12.51 -4.76 17.07
CA GLU A 69 12.42 -3.33 17.41
C GLU A 69 12.87 -2.43 16.26
N ILE A 70 13.95 -2.79 15.56
CA ILE A 70 14.45 -2.03 14.40
C ILE A 70 13.40 -2.00 13.28
N ILE A 71 12.84 -3.16 12.94
CA ILE A 71 11.79 -3.25 11.92
C ILE A 71 10.52 -2.53 12.37
N LEU A 72 10.11 -2.67 13.62
CA LEU A 72 8.94 -1.97 14.16
C LEU A 72 9.06 -0.46 13.97
N VAL A 73 10.19 0.14 14.38
CA VAL A 73 10.39 1.60 14.33
C VAL A 73 10.55 2.10 12.90
N TRP A 74 11.47 1.51 12.14
CA TRP A 74 11.83 2.02 10.82
C TRP A 74 10.83 1.61 9.74
N HIS A 75 10.37 0.35 9.75
CA HIS A 75 9.46 -0.15 8.73
C HIS A 75 8.02 0.24 9.07
N TYR A 76 7.46 -0.28 10.17
CA TYR A 76 6.02 -0.16 10.48
C TYR A 76 5.59 1.21 11.01
N LEU A 77 6.39 1.83 11.88
CA LEU A 77 6.04 3.12 12.50
C LEU A 77 6.53 4.35 11.72
N THR A 78 7.32 4.16 10.66
CA THR A 78 7.84 5.26 9.83
C THR A 78 7.38 5.13 8.38
N PHE A 79 7.91 4.15 7.64
CA PHE A 79 7.60 4.03 6.20
C PHE A 79 6.17 3.57 5.96
N ASP A 80 5.75 2.46 6.57
CA ASP A 80 4.41 1.89 6.41
C ASP A 80 3.32 2.71 7.14
N LEU A 81 3.71 3.68 7.97
CA LEU A 81 2.78 4.68 8.49
C LEU A 81 2.43 5.74 7.42
N LEU A 82 3.42 6.18 6.64
CA LEU A 82 3.27 7.28 5.69
C LEU A 82 2.93 6.82 4.27
N PHE A 83 3.50 5.69 3.85
CA PHE A 83 3.43 5.21 2.48
C PHE A 83 2.01 4.88 2.02
N PRO A 84 1.14 4.22 2.80
CA PRO A 84 -0.22 3.93 2.36
C PRO A 84 -1.03 5.20 2.06
N ALA A 85 -0.87 6.25 2.88
CA ALA A 85 -1.49 7.54 2.63
C ALA A 85 -0.94 8.22 1.36
N LEU A 86 0.38 8.23 1.18
CA LEU A 86 1.03 8.80 0.01
C LEU A 86 0.62 8.07 -1.28
N LEU A 87 0.63 6.73 -1.27
CA LEU A 87 0.19 5.91 -2.39
C LEU A 87 -1.29 6.13 -2.68
N SER A 88 -2.13 6.21 -1.65
CA SER A 88 -3.56 6.49 -1.81
C SER A 88 -3.83 7.85 -2.47
N LEU A 89 -3.13 8.90 -2.04
CA LEU A 89 -3.21 10.22 -2.67
C LEU A 89 -2.77 10.17 -4.14
N THR A 90 -1.75 9.36 -4.44
CA THR A 90 -1.25 9.14 -5.81
C THR A 90 -2.28 8.44 -6.67
N LEU A 91 -2.88 7.34 -6.18
CA LEU A 91 -3.92 6.59 -6.88
C LEU A 91 -5.16 7.46 -7.15
N VAL A 92 -5.65 8.19 -6.14
CA VAL A 92 -6.77 9.14 -6.31
C VAL A 92 -6.42 10.19 -7.36
N SER A 93 -5.22 10.77 -7.29
CA SER A 93 -4.76 11.78 -8.26
C SER A 93 -4.70 11.23 -9.69
N LEU A 94 -4.22 10.00 -9.86
CA LEU A 94 -4.14 9.32 -11.16
C LEU A 94 -5.51 9.00 -11.74
N ILE A 95 -6.42 8.43 -10.93
CA ILE A 95 -7.80 8.15 -11.35
C ILE A 95 -8.47 9.43 -11.85
N LEU A 96 -8.34 10.53 -11.11
CA LEU A 96 -8.90 11.82 -11.50
C LEU A 96 -8.23 12.41 -12.75
N ALA A 97 -6.89 12.38 -12.82
CA ALA A 97 -6.14 12.99 -13.93
C ALA A 97 -6.35 12.26 -15.26
N ILE A 98 -6.36 10.93 -15.24
CA ILE A 98 -6.57 10.11 -16.45
C ILE A 98 -8.05 10.02 -16.76
N GLY A 99 -8.91 9.82 -15.75
CA GLY A 99 -10.36 9.74 -15.93
C GLY A 99 -10.94 10.97 -16.62
N ARG A 100 -10.49 12.18 -16.28
CA ARG A 100 -10.95 13.42 -16.95
C ARG A 100 -10.60 13.52 -18.44
N ARG A 101 -9.75 12.64 -18.97
CA ARG A 101 -9.53 12.51 -20.43
C ARG A 101 -10.67 11.78 -21.13
N LEU A 102 -11.48 11.00 -20.40
CA LEU A 102 -12.63 10.27 -20.92
C LEU A 102 -13.88 11.17 -20.90
N LYS A 103 -14.62 11.22 -22.02
CA LYS A 103 -15.83 12.07 -22.15
C LYS A 103 -16.85 11.78 -21.04
N ASN A 104 -17.17 10.51 -20.81
CA ASN A 104 -18.20 10.09 -19.85
C ASN A 104 -17.84 10.40 -18.40
N PHE A 105 -16.55 10.31 -18.05
CA PHE A 105 -16.10 10.62 -16.70
C PHE A 105 -15.97 12.13 -16.48
N ARG A 106 -15.54 12.87 -17.51
CA ARG A 106 -15.38 14.33 -17.47
C ARG A 106 -16.68 15.09 -17.24
N VAL A 107 -17.81 14.57 -17.76
CA VAL A 107 -19.14 15.21 -17.58
C VAL A 107 -19.72 15.02 -16.18
N LEU A 108 -19.19 14.08 -15.38
CA LEU A 108 -19.65 13.88 -14.01
C LEU A 108 -19.31 15.09 -13.13
N PRO A 109 -20.17 15.44 -12.14
CA PRO A 109 -19.84 16.48 -11.17
C PRO A 109 -18.51 16.20 -10.45
N PRO A 110 -17.68 17.22 -10.14
CA PRO A 110 -16.38 17.02 -9.50
C PRO A 110 -16.44 16.25 -8.16
N GLN A 111 -17.54 16.42 -7.41
CA GLN A 111 -17.78 15.67 -6.18
C GLN A 111 -17.95 14.17 -6.45
N VAL A 112 -18.72 13.79 -7.47
CA VAL A 112 -18.93 12.39 -7.87
C VAL A 112 -17.62 11.77 -8.35
N GLN A 113 -16.82 12.49 -9.15
CA GLN A 113 -15.49 12.02 -9.56
C GLN A 113 -14.58 11.74 -8.34
N SER A 114 -14.64 12.60 -7.32
CA SER A 114 -13.84 12.47 -6.10
C SER A 114 -14.30 11.29 -5.25
N ILE A 115 -15.61 11.15 -5.04
CA ILE A 115 -16.19 10.04 -4.28
C ILE A 115 -15.86 8.71 -4.98
N PHE A 116 -16.00 8.65 -6.31
CA PHE A 116 -15.62 7.47 -7.09
C PHE A 116 -14.15 7.08 -6.85
N ALA A 117 -13.22 8.03 -6.97
CA ALA A 117 -11.80 7.76 -6.74
C ALA A 117 -11.51 7.35 -5.29
N LEU A 118 -12.15 7.98 -4.31
CA LEU A 118 -11.99 7.66 -2.89
C LEU A 118 -12.51 6.26 -2.56
N VAL A 119 -13.72 5.90 -3.03
CA VAL A 119 -14.32 4.57 -2.80
C VAL A 119 -13.46 3.45 -3.36
N LEU A 120 -12.76 3.68 -4.49
CA LEU A 120 -11.86 2.69 -5.07
C LEU A 120 -10.55 2.51 -4.29
N VAL A 121 -10.10 3.53 -3.56
CA VAL A 121 -8.78 3.53 -2.92
C VAL A 121 -8.85 3.27 -1.40
N LEU A 122 -9.86 3.80 -0.72
CA LEU A 122 -10.05 3.67 0.74
C LEU A 122 -9.96 2.23 1.26
N PRO A 123 -10.58 1.23 0.61
CA PRO A 123 -10.50 -0.16 1.09
C PRO A 123 -9.06 -0.66 1.19
N TYR A 124 -8.23 -0.35 0.18
CA TYR A 124 -6.80 -0.68 0.21
C TYR A 124 -6.11 0.02 1.39
N THR A 125 -6.28 1.33 1.53
CA THR A 125 -5.63 2.11 2.60
C THR A 125 -5.95 1.56 3.98
N LEU A 126 -7.21 1.20 4.22
CA LEU A 126 -7.67 0.65 5.50
C LEU A 126 -7.09 -0.75 5.75
N ALA A 127 -7.07 -1.61 4.73
CA ALA A 127 -6.49 -2.94 4.86
C ALA A 127 -4.98 -2.90 5.13
N ASP A 128 -4.26 -1.97 4.48
CA ASP A 128 -2.83 -1.76 4.69
C ASP A 128 -2.55 -1.30 6.13
N TYR A 129 -3.25 -0.27 6.62
CA TYR A 129 -3.09 0.15 8.02
C TYR A 129 -3.50 -0.92 9.04
N ALA A 130 -4.58 -1.67 8.79
CA ALA A 130 -4.97 -2.77 9.65
C ALA A 130 -3.87 -3.83 9.73
N GLN A 131 -3.23 -4.13 8.59
CA GLN A 131 -2.12 -5.06 8.51
C GLN A 131 -0.89 -4.55 9.25
N ASN A 132 -0.51 -3.28 9.05
CA ASN A 132 0.64 -2.66 9.73
C ASN A 132 0.45 -2.69 11.24
N ILE A 133 -0.77 -2.43 11.73
CA ILE A 133 -1.11 -2.55 13.16
C ILE A 133 -0.99 -3.99 13.64
N ALA A 134 -1.50 -4.97 12.87
CA ALA A 134 -1.43 -6.37 13.25
C ALA A 134 0.03 -6.84 13.38
N VAL A 135 0.90 -6.53 12.41
CA VAL A 135 2.31 -6.93 12.48
C VAL A 135 3.09 -6.13 13.52
N ALA A 136 2.80 -4.84 13.69
CA ALA A 136 3.40 -4.05 14.76
C ALA A 136 3.12 -4.66 16.15
N ARG A 137 1.91 -5.20 16.38
CA ARG A 137 1.57 -5.91 17.61
C ARG A 137 2.38 -7.20 17.78
N LEU A 138 2.49 -8.00 16.72
CA LEU A 138 3.30 -9.23 16.73
C LEU A 138 4.77 -8.96 17.05
N LEU A 139 5.31 -7.84 16.57
CA LEU A 139 6.69 -7.42 16.84
C LEU A 139 6.87 -6.82 18.24
N SER A 140 5.86 -6.13 18.76
CA SER A 140 5.92 -5.46 20.07
C SER A 140 5.71 -6.44 21.23
N ASP A 141 4.86 -7.45 21.05
CA ASP A 141 4.53 -8.45 22.04
C ASP A 141 4.57 -9.85 21.43
N PHE A 142 5.64 -10.57 21.71
CA PHE A 142 5.84 -11.94 21.20
C PHE A 142 4.78 -12.92 21.73
N LEU A 143 4.13 -12.64 22.87
CA LEU A 143 3.03 -13.49 23.37
C LEU A 143 1.78 -13.39 22.49
N SER A 144 1.64 -12.30 21.73
CA SER A 144 0.57 -12.15 20.73
C SER A 144 0.82 -12.97 19.46
N ALA A 145 2.04 -13.49 19.26
CA ALA A 145 2.40 -14.30 18.10
C ALA A 145 1.92 -15.75 18.23
N ASN A 146 0.60 -15.92 18.13
CA ASN A 146 -0.07 -17.22 18.04
C ASN A 146 -0.53 -17.52 16.59
N PRO A 147 -0.88 -18.78 16.26
CA PRO A 147 -1.27 -19.16 14.91
C PRO A 147 -2.43 -18.35 14.32
N ASP A 148 -3.41 -17.99 15.13
CA ASP A 148 -4.58 -17.21 14.68
C ASP A 148 -4.19 -15.78 14.31
N SER A 149 -3.36 -15.14 15.12
CA SER A 149 -2.89 -13.76 14.88
C SER A 149 -1.99 -13.67 13.66
N LEU A 150 -1.15 -14.69 13.44
CA LEU A 150 -0.32 -14.80 12.23
C LEU A 150 -1.15 -15.08 10.98
N SER A 151 -2.13 -15.97 11.08
CA SER A 151 -3.08 -16.24 9.98
C SER A 151 -3.89 -14.99 9.63
N PHE A 152 -4.30 -14.21 10.63
CA PHE A 152 -4.99 -12.95 10.44
C PHE A 152 -4.11 -11.91 9.74
N ALA A 153 -2.86 -11.73 10.19
CA ALA A 153 -1.90 -10.85 9.52
C ALA A 153 -1.65 -11.27 8.06
N SER A 154 -1.50 -12.57 7.81
CA SER A 154 -1.36 -13.16 6.47
C SER A 154 -2.59 -12.86 5.58
N ALA A 155 -3.80 -13.05 6.10
CA ALA A 155 -5.04 -12.72 5.39
C ALA A 155 -5.15 -11.23 5.05
N LEU A 156 -4.72 -10.35 5.96
CA LEU A 156 -4.68 -8.91 5.71
C LEU A 156 -3.68 -8.53 4.62
N ILE A 157 -2.53 -9.21 4.52
CA ILE A 157 -1.57 -9.01 3.42
C ILE A 157 -2.20 -9.35 2.07
N VAL A 158 -2.84 -10.51 1.96
CA VAL A 158 -3.54 -10.91 0.73
C VAL A 158 -4.65 -9.90 0.40
N THR A 159 -5.41 -9.50 1.42
CA THR A 159 -6.52 -8.55 1.28
C THR A 159 -6.05 -7.19 0.78
N LYS A 160 -4.97 -6.62 1.35
CA LYS A 160 -4.46 -5.30 0.91
C LYS A 160 -4.01 -5.35 -0.55
N PHE A 161 -3.33 -6.41 -0.99
CA PHE A 161 -2.89 -6.53 -2.38
C PHE A 161 -4.06 -6.74 -3.35
N ALA A 162 -5.05 -7.57 -2.98
CA ALA A 162 -6.27 -7.73 -3.77
C ALA A 162 -7.03 -6.41 -3.93
N LEU A 163 -7.15 -5.64 -2.84
CA LEU A 163 -7.80 -4.33 -2.85
C LEU A 163 -6.98 -3.27 -3.60
N LEU A 164 -5.65 -3.32 -3.56
CA LEU A 164 -4.76 -2.44 -4.33
C LEU A 164 -4.87 -2.68 -5.84
N ALA A 165 -5.10 -3.93 -6.26
CA ALA A 165 -5.24 -4.28 -7.67
C ALA A 165 -6.42 -3.54 -8.33
N ILE A 166 -7.51 -3.30 -7.60
CA ILE A 166 -8.71 -2.64 -8.11
C ILE A 166 -8.43 -1.23 -8.67
N PRO A 167 -7.91 -0.25 -7.90
CA PRO A 167 -7.61 1.08 -8.43
C PRO A 167 -6.53 1.04 -9.52
N VAL A 168 -5.56 0.13 -9.44
CA VAL A 168 -4.53 -0.05 -10.48
C VAL A 168 -5.16 -0.48 -11.82
N ILE A 169 -6.06 -1.47 -11.79
CA ILE A 169 -6.79 -1.94 -12.98
C ILE A 169 -7.66 -0.82 -13.55
N VAL A 170 -8.34 -0.04 -12.70
CA VAL A 170 -9.15 1.10 -13.15
C VAL A 170 -8.29 2.16 -13.85
N ILE A 171 -7.13 2.51 -13.28
CA ILE A 171 -6.16 3.44 -13.88
C ILE A 171 -5.72 2.92 -15.26
N ALA A 172 -5.35 1.64 -15.36
CA ALA A 172 -4.93 1.01 -16.60
C ALA A 172 -6.07 1.02 -17.65
N ALA A 173 -7.29 0.67 -17.25
CA ALA A 173 -8.46 0.71 -18.11
C ALA A 173 -8.76 2.13 -18.62
N PHE A 174 -8.69 3.13 -17.74
CA PHE A 174 -8.88 4.54 -18.11
C PHE A 174 -7.82 5.00 -19.10
N TRP A 175 -6.56 4.61 -18.88
CA TRP A 175 -5.46 4.96 -19.76
C TRP A 175 -5.64 4.35 -21.16
N LEU A 176 -5.93 3.05 -21.24
CA LEU A 176 -6.19 2.35 -22.50
C LEU A 176 -7.41 2.93 -23.25
N ALA A 177 -8.50 3.21 -22.54
CA ALA A 177 -9.70 3.82 -23.12
C ALA A 177 -9.44 5.24 -23.64
N SER A 178 -8.54 5.99 -23.00
CA SER A 178 -8.17 7.34 -23.42
C SER A 178 -7.34 7.35 -24.70
N GLN A 179 -6.50 6.34 -24.93
CA GLN A 179 -5.72 6.21 -26.17
C GLN A 179 -6.59 5.90 -27.39
N LYS A 180 -7.56 4.98 -27.23
CA LYS A 180 -8.49 4.60 -28.31
C LYS A 180 -9.35 5.75 -28.83
N HIS A 181 -9.52 6.82 -28.06
CA HIS A 181 -10.26 8.02 -28.46
C HIS A 181 -9.38 9.11 -29.07
N GLN A 182 -8.06 8.96 -29.04
CA GLN A 182 -7.09 9.90 -29.60
C GLN A 182 -6.47 9.41 -30.92
N ALA A 183 -6.60 8.11 -31.23
CA ALA A 183 -6.31 7.51 -32.53
C ALA A 183 -7.55 7.57 -33.43
#